data_AF-A0A7J8RZF3-F1
#
_entry.id   AF-A0A7J8RZF3-F1
#
_cell.length_a   1.000
_cell.length_b   1.000
_cell.length_c   1.000
_cell.angle_alpha   90.00
_cell.angle_beta   90.00
_cell.angle_gamma   90.00
#
_symmetry.space_group_name_H-M   'P 1'
#
loop_
_entity.id
_entity.type
_entity.pdbx_description
1 polymer ?
#
loop_
_entity_poly.entity_id
_entity_poly.type
_entity_poly.pdbx_seq_one_letter_code
_entity_poly.pdbx_strand_id
1 'polypeptide(L)'
;NSLRGRIPECIGDWSSFLNNYVHGKIPKGFAQGCTLQNFQINNNQLEGSLPRSLANCKDLKFIDVENNYLNDTFPDWLGNLDHLQVLILRSNRFYGQVVNSNVIVSFPRLHVIDLSHNNLSGYLPIKFFENLHAIRKGNEKKGKPEYMMNSPVNWTRYSYVRGLSFMAKGLEMEFESLLTSWMVIDFSNNKFLGEIPKTLGELHSLIVLNLSHNSLTGPIPSSLGDLLELESLDLSSNKLQGRIPTELTNLGFLAKTPAKFDGDDDEELNWRSSILMGYGCGLVLGVSLGYI
;
A
#
# COMPACT_ATOMS: atom_id res chain seq x y z
N ASN A 1 6.48 -22.61 10.73
CA ASN A 1 5.82 -23.83 11.25
C ASN A 1 5.29 -24.63 10.06
N SER A 2 4.88 -25.89 10.24
CA SER A 2 4.22 -26.69 9.17
C SER A 2 2.79 -27.05 9.56
N LEU A 3 2.09 -26.14 10.24
CA LEU A 3 0.73 -26.38 10.71
C LEU A 3 -0.21 -26.53 9.51
N ARG A 4 -1.09 -27.53 9.58
CA ARG A 4 -2.11 -27.87 8.57
C ARG A 4 -3.46 -28.02 9.27
N GLY A 5 -4.53 -27.72 8.56
CA GLY A 5 -5.90 -27.85 9.04
C GLY A 5 -6.66 -26.52 9.08
N ARG A 6 -7.82 -26.52 9.74
CA ARG A 6 -8.64 -25.32 9.94
C ARG A 6 -8.27 -24.60 11.22
N ILE A 7 -8.49 -23.30 11.23
CA ILE A 7 -8.37 -22.45 12.42
C ILE A 7 -9.52 -22.80 13.41
N PRO A 8 -9.23 -23.20 14.67
CA PRO A 8 -10.27 -23.40 15.70
C PRO A 8 -11.06 -22.13 16.02
N GLU A 9 -12.32 -22.27 16.47
CA GLU A 9 -13.16 -21.10 16.82
C GLU A 9 -12.67 -20.34 18.07
N CYS A 10 -11.91 -20.99 18.95
CA CYS A 10 -11.43 -20.40 20.20
C CYS A 10 -9.92 -20.16 20.14
N ILE A 11 -9.49 -18.99 19.64
CA ILE A 11 -8.08 -18.61 19.56
C ILE A 11 -7.82 -17.33 20.33
N GLY A 12 -6.85 -17.40 21.26
CA GLY A 12 -6.33 -16.23 21.97
C GLY A 12 -5.14 -15.56 21.29
N ASP A 13 -4.33 -16.30 20.50
CA ASP A 13 -3.11 -15.80 19.86
C ASP A 13 -3.07 -16.21 18.37
N TRP A 14 -3.12 -15.23 17.48
CA TRP A 14 -3.13 -15.43 16.03
C TRP A 14 -1.73 -15.54 15.42
N SER A 15 -0.69 -15.12 16.16
CA SER A 15 0.70 -15.09 15.66
C SER A 15 1.25 -16.49 15.33
N SER A 16 0.66 -17.55 15.91
CA SER A 16 1.05 -18.93 15.65
C SER A 16 0.76 -19.40 14.21
N PHE A 17 -0.14 -18.71 13.50
CA PHE A 17 -0.61 -19.10 12.16
C PHE A 17 0.19 -18.47 11.01
N LEU A 18 1.13 -17.57 11.30
CA LEU A 18 2.03 -16.97 10.30
C LEU A 18 2.83 -18.02 9.52
N ASN A 19 2.82 -17.92 8.18
CA ASN A 19 3.60 -18.79 7.29
C ASN A 19 3.33 -20.28 7.55
N ASN A 20 2.09 -20.71 7.31
CA ASN A 20 1.66 -22.10 7.50
C ASN A 20 0.83 -22.60 6.30
N TYR A 21 0.28 -23.81 6.42
CA TYR A 21 -0.58 -24.44 5.42
C TYR A 21 -2.03 -24.54 5.94
N VAL A 22 -2.46 -23.51 6.67
CA VAL A 22 -3.79 -23.47 7.29
C VAL A 22 -4.80 -23.07 6.22
N HIS A 23 -5.95 -23.75 6.19
CA HIS A 23 -6.95 -23.60 5.13
C HIS A 23 -8.37 -23.46 5.68
N GLY A 24 -9.31 -23.12 4.81
CA GLY A 24 -10.71 -22.87 5.16
C GLY A 24 -10.94 -21.41 5.55
N LYS A 25 -12.08 -21.14 6.20
CA LYS A 25 -12.49 -19.77 6.53
C LYS A 25 -11.85 -19.29 7.83
N ILE A 26 -11.61 -17.99 7.91
CA ILE A 26 -11.29 -17.32 9.18
C ILE A 26 -12.50 -17.46 10.11
N PRO A 27 -12.33 -17.99 11.33
CA PRO A 27 -13.42 -18.13 12.28
C PRO A 27 -14.09 -16.81 12.60
N LYS A 28 -15.40 -16.89 12.76
CA LYS A 28 -16.21 -15.82 13.34
C LYS A 28 -16.14 -16.00 14.85
N GLY A 29 -16.02 -14.92 15.62
CA GLY A 29 -15.95 -15.07 17.08
C GLY A 29 -15.13 -14.05 17.85
N PHE A 30 -14.72 -12.95 17.21
CA PHE A 30 -14.09 -11.85 17.94
C PHE A 30 -15.12 -11.24 18.91
N ALA A 31 -14.94 -11.50 20.20
CA ALA A 31 -15.88 -11.09 21.25
C ALA A 31 -15.93 -9.56 21.41
N GLN A 32 -17.00 -9.08 22.04
CA GLN A 32 -17.06 -7.68 22.49
C GLN A 32 -15.92 -7.40 23.47
N GLY A 33 -15.26 -6.25 23.31
CA GLY A 33 -14.08 -5.90 24.11
C GLY A 33 -12.79 -6.61 23.67
N CYS A 34 -12.71 -7.08 22.42
CA CYS A 34 -11.49 -7.62 21.84
C CYS A 34 -10.32 -6.62 21.94
N THR A 35 -9.21 -7.04 22.54
CA THR A 35 -8.00 -6.22 22.79
C THR A 35 -6.91 -6.43 21.74
N LEU A 36 -7.24 -7.10 20.62
CA LEU A 36 -6.28 -7.43 19.57
C LEU A 36 -5.78 -6.15 18.89
N GLN A 37 -4.46 -5.94 18.90
CA GLN A 37 -3.81 -4.83 18.20
C GLN A 37 -3.30 -5.22 16.81
N ASN A 38 -2.87 -6.49 16.65
CA ASN A 38 -2.27 -6.99 15.42
C ASN A 38 -3.00 -8.28 14.99
N PHE A 39 -3.57 -8.29 13.80
CA PHE A 39 -4.18 -9.46 13.19
C PHE A 39 -3.37 -9.87 11.95
N GLN A 40 -2.53 -10.90 12.10
CA GLN A 40 -1.62 -11.36 11.05
C GLN A 40 -1.79 -12.85 10.81
N ILE A 41 -2.15 -13.21 9.57
CA ILE A 41 -2.40 -14.59 9.12
C ILE A 41 -1.94 -14.80 7.67
N ASN A 42 -0.97 -14.00 7.22
CA ASN A 42 -0.42 -14.04 5.87
C ASN A 42 0.25 -15.37 5.53
N ASN A 43 0.38 -15.64 4.23
CA ASN A 43 0.99 -16.83 3.65
C ASN A 43 0.34 -18.13 4.16
N ASN A 44 -0.95 -18.29 3.83
CA ASN A 44 -1.77 -19.46 4.15
C ASN A 44 -2.70 -19.79 2.97
N GLN A 45 -3.68 -20.68 3.19
CA GLN A 45 -4.65 -21.14 2.19
C GLN A 45 -6.09 -20.77 2.60
N LEU A 46 -6.26 -19.62 3.26
CA LEU A 46 -7.54 -19.19 3.81
C LEU A 46 -8.47 -18.66 2.72
N GLU A 47 -9.76 -18.94 2.84
CA GLU A 47 -10.79 -18.59 1.85
C GLU A 47 -11.96 -17.83 2.49
N GLY A 48 -12.86 -17.30 1.66
CA GLY A 48 -14.01 -16.53 2.13
C GLY A 48 -13.64 -15.07 2.43
N SER A 49 -14.20 -14.53 3.50
CA SER A 49 -14.10 -13.11 3.83
C SER A 49 -13.47 -12.87 5.20
N LEU A 50 -12.99 -11.64 5.40
CA LEU A 50 -12.67 -11.16 6.74
C LEU A 50 -13.95 -11.16 7.60
N PRO A 51 -13.91 -11.72 8.82
CA PRO A 51 -15.10 -11.81 9.65
C PRO A 51 -15.47 -10.43 10.18
N ARG A 52 -16.72 -9.98 9.95
CA ARG A 52 -17.23 -8.68 10.44
C ARG A 52 -17.07 -8.48 11.94
N SER A 53 -17.03 -9.56 12.74
CA SER A 53 -16.76 -9.49 14.17
C SER A 53 -15.40 -8.87 14.52
N LEU A 54 -14.43 -8.85 13.59
CA LEU A 54 -13.16 -8.16 13.77
C LEU A 54 -13.35 -6.67 14.08
N ALA A 55 -14.48 -6.07 13.67
CA ALA A 55 -14.87 -4.71 14.05
C ALA A 55 -15.05 -4.49 15.56
N ASN A 56 -15.16 -5.57 16.35
CA ASN A 56 -15.20 -5.53 17.82
C ASN A 56 -13.82 -5.27 18.44
N CYS A 57 -12.72 -5.43 17.69
CA CYS A 57 -11.36 -5.17 18.14
C CYS A 57 -11.01 -3.69 17.91
N LYS A 58 -11.43 -2.80 18.81
CA LYS A 58 -11.29 -1.33 18.63
C LYS A 58 -9.85 -0.81 18.74
N ASP A 59 -8.95 -1.61 19.32
CA ASP A 59 -7.53 -1.30 19.45
C ASP A 59 -6.68 -1.80 18.25
N LEU A 60 -7.33 -2.37 17.22
CA LEU A 60 -6.65 -2.95 16.07
C LEU A 60 -5.92 -1.86 15.27
N LYS A 61 -4.60 -2.03 15.14
CA LYS A 61 -3.68 -1.13 14.43
C LYS A 61 -3.18 -1.74 13.13
N PHE A 62 -3.06 -3.06 13.09
CA PHE A 62 -2.37 -3.75 12.02
C PHE A 62 -3.19 -4.96 11.55
N ILE A 63 -3.49 -5.02 10.25
CA ILE A 63 -4.11 -6.18 9.60
C ILE A 63 -3.22 -6.60 8.44
N ASP A 64 -2.83 -7.87 8.43
CA ASP A 64 -2.12 -8.51 7.32
C ASP A 64 -2.67 -9.90 7.05
N VAL A 65 -3.29 -10.03 5.88
CA VAL A 65 -3.86 -11.29 5.37
C VAL A 65 -3.31 -11.64 3.99
N GLU A 66 -2.13 -11.12 3.67
CA GLU A 66 -1.45 -11.36 2.40
C GLU A 66 -1.43 -12.84 2.00
N ASN A 67 -1.43 -13.10 0.69
CA ASN A 67 -1.11 -14.40 0.10
C ASN A 67 -1.98 -15.51 0.69
N ASN A 68 -3.27 -15.35 0.44
CA ASN A 68 -4.34 -16.26 0.79
C ASN A 68 -5.32 -16.35 -0.40
N TYR A 69 -6.44 -17.05 -0.23
CA TYR A 69 -7.50 -17.18 -1.23
C TYR A 69 -8.77 -16.41 -0.83
N LEU A 70 -8.65 -15.32 -0.05
CA LEU A 70 -9.80 -14.51 0.37
C LEU A 70 -10.48 -13.89 -0.85
N ASN A 71 -11.80 -14.00 -0.92
CA ASN A 71 -12.60 -13.71 -2.10
C ASN A 71 -13.91 -12.99 -1.73
N ASP A 72 -13.80 -11.71 -1.37
CA ASP A 72 -14.93 -10.85 -1.06
C ASP A 72 -14.73 -9.46 -1.69
N THR A 73 -15.70 -8.56 -1.52
CA THR A 73 -15.51 -7.14 -1.83
C THR A 73 -14.58 -6.47 -0.82
N PHE A 74 -14.09 -5.26 -1.15
CA PHE A 74 -13.29 -4.46 -0.22
C PHE A 74 -14.02 -4.29 1.14
N PRO A 75 -13.37 -4.58 2.28
CA PRO A 75 -13.97 -4.54 3.61
C PRO A 75 -14.08 -3.09 4.14
N ASP A 76 -15.00 -2.32 3.58
CA ASP A 76 -15.26 -0.92 3.92
C ASP A 76 -15.55 -0.66 5.41
N TRP A 77 -16.19 -1.61 6.09
CA TRP A 77 -16.46 -1.57 7.53
C TRP A 77 -15.20 -1.48 8.41
N LEU A 78 -14.01 -1.77 7.87
CA LEU A 78 -12.74 -1.51 8.57
C LEU A 78 -12.49 -0.02 8.81
N GLY A 79 -13.14 0.87 8.07
CA GLY A 79 -13.06 2.31 8.32
C GLY A 79 -13.60 2.73 9.70
N ASN A 80 -14.39 1.87 10.35
CA ASN A 80 -14.87 2.13 11.72
C ASN A 80 -13.83 1.77 12.81
N LEU A 81 -12.58 1.51 12.43
CA LEU A 81 -11.46 1.21 13.32
C LEU A 81 -10.50 2.40 13.34
N ASP A 82 -10.74 3.36 14.24
CA ASP A 82 -10.01 4.65 14.30
C ASP A 82 -8.52 4.51 14.68
N HIS A 83 -8.09 3.33 15.10
CA HIS A 83 -6.70 3.00 15.41
C HIS A 83 -5.98 2.29 14.26
N LEU A 84 -6.69 1.87 13.21
CA LEU A 84 -6.10 1.11 12.11
C LEU A 84 -5.10 1.99 11.36
N GLN A 85 -3.87 1.50 11.29
CA GLN A 85 -2.69 2.18 10.74
C GLN A 85 -2.20 1.49 9.47
N VAL A 86 -2.30 0.16 9.43
CA VAL A 86 -1.78 -0.67 8.34
C VAL A 86 -2.81 -1.71 7.91
N LEU A 87 -3.06 -1.77 6.61
CA LEU A 87 -3.97 -2.71 5.99
C LEU A 87 -3.31 -3.36 4.78
N ILE A 88 -2.99 -4.65 4.89
CA ILE A 88 -2.37 -5.43 3.81
C ILE A 88 -3.32 -6.56 3.41
N LEU A 89 -3.87 -6.42 2.20
CA LEU A 89 -4.79 -7.37 1.57
C LEU A 89 -4.20 -8.00 0.30
N ARG A 90 -2.91 -7.75 0.02
CA ARG A 90 -2.26 -8.12 -1.24
C ARG A 90 -2.31 -9.61 -1.53
N SER A 91 -2.20 -9.98 -2.81
CA SER A 91 -2.12 -11.37 -3.25
C SER A 91 -3.30 -12.22 -2.74
N ASN A 92 -4.51 -11.76 -3.02
CA ASN A 92 -5.77 -12.43 -2.69
C ASN A 92 -6.69 -12.40 -3.94
N ARG A 93 -8.02 -12.55 -3.74
CA ARG A 93 -9.03 -12.51 -4.81
C ARG A 93 -10.11 -11.47 -4.51
N PHE A 94 -9.77 -10.39 -3.79
CA PHE A 94 -10.73 -9.30 -3.53
C PHE A 94 -11.20 -8.69 -4.85
N TYR A 95 -12.49 -8.37 -4.96
CA TYR A 95 -13.09 -7.92 -6.22
C TYR A 95 -14.08 -6.77 -6.05
N GLY A 96 -14.52 -6.22 -7.18
CA GLY A 96 -15.44 -5.07 -7.17
C GLY A 96 -14.73 -3.76 -6.84
N GLN A 97 -15.53 -2.72 -6.57
CA GLN A 97 -15.02 -1.37 -6.32
C GLN A 97 -14.54 -1.21 -4.88
N VAL A 98 -13.49 -0.40 -4.70
CA VAL A 98 -13.05 0.06 -3.37
C VAL A 98 -13.99 1.17 -2.94
N VAL A 99 -14.98 0.87 -2.10
CA VAL A 99 -16.00 1.80 -1.59
C VAL A 99 -16.98 2.31 -2.68
N ASN A 100 -18.28 2.25 -2.36
CA ASN A 100 -19.34 2.78 -3.21
C ASN A 100 -19.47 4.30 -2.99
N SER A 101 -19.67 5.10 -4.04
CA SER A 101 -19.58 6.58 -4.00
C SER A 101 -20.49 7.30 -2.98
N ASN A 102 -21.45 6.58 -2.38
CA ASN A 102 -22.46 7.12 -1.47
C ASN A 102 -22.15 6.88 0.02
N VAL A 103 -21.09 6.12 0.35
CA VAL A 103 -20.72 5.83 1.74
C VAL A 103 -19.40 6.51 2.07
N ILE A 104 -19.43 7.42 3.05
CA ILE A 104 -18.20 8.02 3.58
C ILE A 104 -17.56 6.98 4.50
N VAL A 105 -16.44 6.44 4.05
CA VAL A 105 -15.59 5.56 4.84
C VAL A 105 -14.37 6.36 5.24
N SER A 106 -14.11 6.47 6.55
CA SER A 106 -12.95 7.19 7.08
C SER A 106 -11.89 6.22 7.54
N PHE A 107 -10.62 6.54 7.30
CA PHE A 107 -9.49 5.78 7.81
C PHE A 107 -8.49 6.78 8.41
N PRO A 108 -8.82 7.37 9.58
CA PRO A 108 -8.17 8.59 10.06
C PRO A 108 -6.69 8.41 10.35
N ARG A 109 -6.26 7.20 10.70
CA ARG A 109 -4.87 6.86 11.03
C ARG A 109 -4.19 5.94 10.02
N LEU A 110 -4.89 5.50 8.97
CA LEU A 110 -4.32 4.57 8.00
C LEU A 110 -3.24 5.29 7.18
N HIS A 111 -2.04 4.73 7.21
CA HIS A 111 -0.89 5.27 6.51
C HIS A 111 -0.21 4.25 5.59
N VAL A 112 -0.44 2.95 5.79
CA VAL A 112 -0.02 1.92 4.84
C VAL A 112 -1.25 1.15 4.37
N ILE A 113 -1.48 1.15 3.07
CA ILE A 113 -2.48 0.31 2.43
C ILE A 113 -1.89 -0.40 1.20
N ASP A 114 -1.97 -1.72 1.20
CA ASP A 114 -1.56 -2.56 0.09
C ASP A 114 -2.73 -3.46 -0.34
N LEU A 115 -3.27 -3.16 -1.51
CA LEU A 115 -4.34 -3.90 -2.18
C LEU A 115 -3.85 -4.64 -3.42
N SER A 116 -2.52 -4.70 -3.62
CA SER A 116 -1.93 -5.18 -4.85
C SER A 116 -2.26 -6.65 -5.15
N HIS A 117 -2.18 -7.05 -6.41
CA HIS A 117 -2.41 -8.45 -6.82
C HIS A 117 -3.77 -8.99 -6.37
N ASN A 118 -4.83 -8.32 -6.81
CA ASN A 118 -6.23 -8.69 -6.54
C ASN A 118 -7.08 -8.56 -7.82
N ASN A 119 -8.40 -8.70 -7.69
CA ASN A 119 -9.37 -8.58 -8.77
C ASN A 119 -10.24 -7.30 -8.63
N LEU A 120 -9.77 -6.29 -7.89
CA LEU A 120 -10.50 -5.03 -7.67
C LEU A 120 -10.66 -4.30 -9.00
N SER A 121 -11.79 -3.61 -9.16
CA SER A 121 -12.19 -2.99 -10.43
C SER A 121 -12.95 -1.69 -10.23
N GLY A 122 -13.30 -1.03 -11.34
CA GLY A 122 -13.96 0.27 -11.33
C GLY A 122 -12.97 1.42 -11.16
N TYR A 123 -13.45 2.57 -10.70
CA TYR A 123 -12.64 3.79 -10.60
C TYR A 123 -11.84 3.83 -9.30
N LEU A 124 -10.71 4.54 -9.33
CA LEU A 124 -9.97 4.87 -8.12
C LEU A 124 -10.84 5.70 -7.15
N PRO A 125 -10.87 5.36 -5.85
CA PRO A 125 -11.90 5.87 -4.93
C PRO A 125 -11.57 7.25 -4.36
N ILE A 126 -12.10 8.30 -5.00
CA ILE A 126 -11.84 9.71 -4.61
C ILE A 126 -12.14 9.96 -3.13
N LYS A 127 -13.33 9.55 -2.66
CA LYS A 127 -13.75 9.75 -1.26
C LYS A 127 -12.89 8.97 -0.26
N PHE A 128 -12.33 7.83 -0.66
CA PHE A 128 -11.39 7.11 0.18
C PHE A 128 -10.11 7.93 0.38
N PHE A 129 -9.49 8.45 -0.69
CA PHE A 129 -8.27 9.26 -0.60
C PHE A 129 -8.48 10.58 0.17
N GLU A 130 -9.63 11.23 0.00
CA GLU A 130 -9.99 12.43 0.79
C GLU A 130 -9.95 12.15 2.31
N ASN A 131 -10.23 10.91 2.74
CA ASN A 131 -10.33 10.54 4.15
C ASN A 131 -9.07 9.87 4.73
N LEU A 132 -7.96 9.77 3.96
CA LEU A 132 -6.66 9.31 4.46
C LEU A 132 -5.94 10.43 5.22
N HIS A 133 -6.50 10.84 6.36
CA HIS A 133 -6.05 12.02 7.10
C HIS A 133 -4.59 11.94 7.56
N ALA A 134 -4.12 10.76 7.97
CA ALA A 134 -2.72 10.56 8.35
C ALA A 134 -1.74 10.88 7.21
N ILE A 135 -2.05 10.45 5.98
CA ILE A 135 -1.20 10.70 4.80
C ILE A 135 -1.34 12.16 4.32
N ARG A 136 -2.54 12.74 4.38
CA ARG A 136 -2.80 14.13 3.95
C ARG A 136 -2.09 15.17 4.82
N LYS A 137 -2.15 14.98 6.15
CA LYS A 137 -1.64 15.96 7.13
C LYS A 137 -0.21 15.64 7.60
N GLY A 138 0.21 14.38 7.48
CA GLY A 138 1.47 13.90 8.03
C GLY A 138 1.45 13.77 9.55
N ASN A 139 2.39 13.00 10.08
CA ASN A 139 2.74 13.07 11.50
C ASN A 139 3.75 14.22 11.68
N GLU A 140 3.42 15.20 12.52
CA GLU A 140 4.22 16.41 12.81
C GLU A 140 5.65 16.15 13.34
N LYS A 141 6.04 14.89 13.52
CA LYS A 141 7.32 14.53 14.15
C LYS A 141 8.34 14.09 13.11
N LYS A 142 9.11 15.05 12.57
CA LYS A 142 10.46 14.82 12.01
C LYS A 142 11.45 14.55 13.17
N GLY A 143 11.15 13.54 13.98
CA GLY A 143 11.95 13.08 15.12
C GLY A 143 12.84 11.88 14.76
N LYS A 144 13.39 11.21 15.77
CA LYS A 144 14.04 9.90 15.59
C LYS A 144 13.04 8.91 14.97
N PRO A 145 13.50 7.93 14.16
CA PRO A 145 12.62 6.90 13.61
C PRO A 145 11.84 6.21 14.74
N GLU A 146 10.51 6.38 14.72
CA GLU A 146 9.58 5.65 15.57
C GLU A 146 9.08 4.45 14.76
N TYR A 147 9.19 3.26 15.33
CA TYR A 147 8.70 2.03 14.72
C TYR A 147 7.34 1.69 15.32
N MET A 148 6.51 0.96 14.56
CA MET A 148 5.23 0.43 15.03
C MET A 148 5.48 -0.65 16.09
N MET A 149 5.79 -0.23 17.32
CA MET A 149 5.85 -1.09 18.51
C MET A 149 5.56 -0.30 19.80
N ASN A 150 4.90 -0.95 20.76
CA ASN A 150 4.70 -0.40 22.11
C ASN A 150 6.01 -0.45 22.90
N SER A 151 6.37 0.68 23.52
CA SER A 151 7.44 0.80 24.53
C SER A 151 7.07 0.03 25.81
N PRO A 152 8.03 -0.58 26.54
CA PRO A 152 7.71 -1.54 27.59
C PRO A 152 7.22 -0.87 28.88
N VAL A 153 6.15 -1.41 29.45
CA VAL A 153 6.01 -1.50 30.91
C VAL A 153 5.63 -2.95 31.22
N ASN A 154 6.58 -3.69 31.79
CA ASN A 154 6.45 -5.05 32.31
C ASN A 154 6.40 -6.20 31.28
N TRP A 155 7.49 -6.99 31.24
CA TRP A 155 7.64 -8.38 30.78
C TRP A 155 6.47 -8.97 29.97
N THR A 156 6.17 -8.40 28.82
CA THR A 156 5.16 -8.89 27.89
C THR A 156 5.79 -9.13 26.52
N ARG A 157 5.38 -10.25 25.92
CA ARG A 157 5.95 -10.88 24.74
C ARG A 157 5.94 -9.92 23.56
N TYR A 158 7.09 -9.80 22.89
CA TYR A 158 7.26 -9.01 21.67
C TYR A 158 6.33 -9.48 20.55
N SER A 159 5.59 -8.56 19.93
CA SER A 159 4.98 -8.75 18.61
C SER A 159 5.74 -7.85 17.65
N TYR A 160 6.85 -8.36 17.11
CA TYR A 160 7.46 -7.76 15.94
C TYR A 160 6.59 -8.13 14.75
N VAL A 161 6.17 -7.15 13.96
CA VAL A 161 5.61 -7.41 12.64
C VAL A 161 6.78 -7.85 11.75
N ARG A 162 6.99 -9.16 11.63
CA ARG A 162 8.05 -9.74 10.78
C ARG A 162 7.51 -10.06 9.39
N GLY A 163 8.34 -9.89 8.37
CA GLY A 163 8.06 -10.37 7.02
C GLY A 163 7.11 -9.48 6.22
N LEU A 164 7.05 -8.18 6.55
CA LEU A 164 6.43 -7.21 5.66
C LEU A 164 7.33 -7.02 4.45
N SER A 165 6.78 -7.14 3.25
CA SER A 165 7.43 -6.56 2.08
C SER A 165 6.48 -5.63 1.35
N PHE A 166 7.04 -4.68 0.59
CA PHE A 166 6.29 -3.95 -0.43
C PHE A 166 7.18 -3.69 -1.62
N MET A 167 6.55 -3.41 -2.76
CA MET A 167 7.26 -3.00 -3.96
C MET A 167 7.62 -1.51 -3.85
N ALA A 168 8.91 -1.21 -3.77
CA ALA A 168 9.42 0.15 -3.91
C ALA A 168 10.56 0.19 -4.91
N LYS A 169 10.50 1.14 -5.84
CA LYS A 169 11.50 1.29 -6.92
C LYS A 169 11.68 0.00 -7.75
N GLY A 170 10.60 -0.77 -7.91
CA GLY A 170 10.61 -2.05 -8.63
C GLY A 170 11.28 -3.21 -7.88
N LEU A 171 11.62 -3.03 -6.60
CA LEU A 171 12.21 -4.07 -5.75
C LEU A 171 11.24 -4.43 -4.64
N GLU A 172 11.15 -5.72 -4.34
CA GLU A 172 10.51 -6.18 -3.11
C GLU A 172 11.42 -5.84 -1.94
N MET A 173 10.98 -4.88 -1.12
CA MET A 173 11.70 -4.41 0.04
C MET A 173 11.13 -5.11 1.26
N GLU A 174 11.88 -6.00 1.89
CA GLU A 174 11.52 -6.62 3.17
C GLU A 174 11.87 -5.72 4.36
N PHE A 175 10.98 -5.64 5.34
CA PHE A 175 11.16 -4.83 6.53
C PHE A 175 10.99 -5.66 7.79
N GLU A 176 12.01 -5.60 8.64
CA GLU A 176 11.98 -6.21 9.97
C GLU A 176 11.10 -5.43 10.95
N SER A 177 10.87 -4.14 10.69
CA SER A 177 10.06 -3.24 11.51
C SER A 177 9.51 -2.08 10.68
N LEU A 178 8.20 -1.86 10.75
CA LEU A 178 7.53 -0.77 10.03
C LEU A 178 7.70 0.56 10.75
N LEU A 179 8.18 1.59 10.06
CA LEU A 179 8.23 2.95 10.60
C LEU A 179 6.82 3.55 10.67
N THR A 180 6.49 4.22 11.77
CA THR A 180 5.22 4.97 11.92
C THR A 180 5.13 6.15 10.95
N SER A 181 6.26 6.55 10.37
CA SER A 181 6.35 7.58 9.35
C SER A 181 6.15 7.06 7.92
N TRP A 182 6.00 5.76 7.70
CA TRP A 182 5.80 5.25 6.35
C TRP A 182 4.39 5.43 5.84
N MET A 183 4.31 6.04 4.66
CA MET A 183 3.08 6.42 4.00
C MET A 183 3.06 5.76 2.62
N VAL A 184 2.34 4.65 2.49
CA VAL A 184 2.39 3.76 1.32
C VAL A 184 0.99 3.48 0.81
N ILE A 185 0.81 3.63 -0.50
CA ILE A 185 -0.36 3.19 -1.24
C ILE A 185 0.11 2.31 -2.39
N ASP A 186 -0.22 1.01 -2.34
CA ASP A 186 -0.01 0.08 -3.45
C ASP A 186 -1.33 -0.54 -3.90
N PHE A 187 -1.82 -0.09 -5.06
CA PHE A 187 -3.05 -0.57 -5.71
C PHE A 187 -2.70 -1.29 -7.03
N SER A 188 -1.44 -1.69 -7.23
CA SER A 188 -0.97 -2.30 -8.47
C SER A 188 -1.60 -3.67 -8.75
N ASN A 189 -1.47 -4.17 -9.97
CA ASN A 189 -1.93 -5.52 -10.34
C ASN A 189 -3.42 -5.76 -10.00
N ASN A 190 -4.27 -4.86 -10.48
CA ASN A 190 -5.72 -4.90 -10.32
C ASN A 190 -6.38 -4.57 -11.68
N LYS A 191 -7.68 -4.22 -11.67
CA LYS A 191 -8.47 -3.87 -12.85
C LYS A 191 -9.06 -2.46 -12.74
N PHE A 192 -8.35 -1.53 -12.10
CA PHE A 192 -8.80 -0.15 -11.98
C PHE A 192 -8.87 0.53 -13.36
N LEU A 193 -9.88 1.38 -13.55
CA LEU A 193 -10.24 2.05 -14.79
C LEU A 193 -10.35 3.55 -14.58
N GLY A 194 -10.41 4.31 -15.68
CA GLY A 194 -10.60 5.76 -15.68
C GLY A 194 -9.33 6.51 -15.30
N GLU A 195 -9.50 7.79 -14.95
CA GLU A 195 -8.38 8.68 -14.70
C GLU A 195 -7.81 8.54 -13.29
N ILE A 196 -6.54 8.91 -13.14
CA ILE A 196 -5.91 9.10 -11.82
C ILE A 196 -6.53 10.37 -11.20
N PRO A 197 -7.19 10.28 -10.03
CA PRO A 197 -7.81 11.45 -9.41
C PRO A 197 -6.78 12.49 -8.98
N LYS A 198 -7.04 13.77 -9.27
CA LYS A 198 -6.19 14.89 -8.84
C LYS A 198 -6.01 14.97 -7.32
N THR A 199 -7.01 14.51 -6.56
CA THR A 199 -7.01 14.42 -5.09
C THR A 199 -5.85 13.59 -4.53
N LEU A 200 -5.27 12.67 -5.31
CA LEU A 200 -4.04 11.97 -4.90
C LEU A 200 -2.88 12.93 -4.64
N GLY A 201 -2.84 14.10 -5.31
CA GLY A 201 -1.86 15.15 -5.06
C GLY A 201 -1.99 15.84 -3.69
N GLU A 202 -3.10 15.62 -2.97
CA GLU A 202 -3.31 16.17 -1.62
C GLU A 202 -2.72 15.29 -0.50
N LEU A 203 -2.14 14.15 -0.86
CA LEU A 203 -1.53 13.18 0.05
C LEU A 203 -0.08 13.57 0.37
N HIS A 204 0.17 14.79 0.83
CA HIS A 204 1.51 15.42 0.88
C HIS A 204 2.60 14.64 1.62
N SER A 205 2.26 13.73 2.53
CA SER A 205 3.23 12.88 3.24
C SER A 205 3.48 11.53 2.57
N LEU A 206 2.86 11.24 1.43
CA LEU A 206 3.00 9.96 0.73
C LEU A 206 4.45 9.73 0.29
N ILE A 207 4.99 8.56 0.61
CA ILE A 207 6.36 8.16 0.28
C ILE A 207 6.37 7.21 -0.93
N VAL A 208 5.41 6.28 -1.00
CA VAL A 208 5.33 5.30 -2.08
C VAL A 208 3.92 5.32 -2.67
N LEU A 209 3.85 5.51 -4.00
CA LEU A 209 2.64 5.34 -4.78
C LEU A 209 2.88 4.35 -5.92
N ASN A 210 2.16 3.23 -5.88
CA ASN A 210 2.19 2.23 -6.95
C ASN A 210 0.77 1.98 -7.47
N LEU A 211 0.53 2.37 -8.73
CA LEU A 211 -0.73 2.15 -9.45
C LEU A 211 -0.51 1.29 -10.71
N SER A 212 0.65 0.65 -10.82
CA SER A 212 1.04 -0.07 -12.02
C SER A 212 0.15 -1.28 -12.32
N HIS A 213 0.21 -1.82 -13.54
CA HIS A 213 -0.54 -3.02 -13.93
C HIS A 213 -2.05 -2.89 -13.67
N ASN A 214 -2.64 -1.82 -14.19
CA ASN A 214 -4.07 -1.54 -14.17
C ASN A 214 -4.56 -1.17 -15.58
N SER A 215 -5.77 -0.61 -15.69
CA SER A 215 -6.33 -0.09 -16.94
C SER A 215 -6.66 1.40 -16.84
N LEU A 216 -5.84 2.16 -16.10
CA LEU A 216 -6.02 3.60 -15.93
C LEU A 216 -5.76 4.33 -17.25
N THR A 217 -6.54 5.37 -17.53
CA THR A 217 -6.54 6.16 -18.77
C THR A 217 -6.36 7.65 -18.48
N GLY A 218 -6.27 8.47 -19.53
CA GLY A 218 -6.16 9.93 -19.39
C GLY A 218 -4.76 10.39 -18.99
N PRO A 219 -4.59 11.70 -18.72
CA PRO A 219 -3.30 12.28 -18.36
C PRO A 219 -2.88 11.95 -16.93
N ILE A 220 -1.56 11.98 -16.71
CA ILE A 220 -1.00 12.03 -15.36
C ILE A 220 -1.36 13.41 -14.76
N PRO A 221 -2.00 13.49 -13.59
CA PRO A 221 -2.29 14.75 -12.95
C PRO A 221 -1.02 15.52 -12.56
N SER A 222 -0.95 16.82 -12.90
CA SER A 222 0.15 17.68 -12.46
C SER A 222 0.23 17.82 -10.94
N SER A 223 -0.89 17.65 -10.22
CA SER A 223 -0.94 17.67 -8.76
C SER A 223 -0.11 16.55 -8.10
N LEU A 224 0.27 15.50 -8.83
CA LEU A 224 1.24 14.53 -8.30
C LEU A 224 2.62 15.16 -8.05
N GLY A 225 2.94 16.28 -8.69
CA GLY A 225 4.16 17.06 -8.42
C GLY A 225 4.16 17.77 -7.06
N ASP A 226 3.02 17.83 -6.37
CA ASP A 226 2.90 18.43 -5.03
C ASP A 226 3.29 17.43 -3.90
N LEU A 227 3.54 16.17 -4.24
CA LEU A 227 3.91 15.10 -3.31
C LEU A 227 5.39 15.13 -2.95
N LEU A 228 5.84 16.19 -2.28
CA LEU A 228 7.27 16.48 -2.08
C LEU A 228 8.04 15.43 -1.26
N GLU A 229 7.35 14.63 -0.44
CA GLU A 229 7.94 13.54 0.35
C GLU A 229 7.93 12.18 -0.39
N LEU A 230 7.42 12.14 -1.64
CA LEU A 230 7.38 10.93 -2.45
C LEU A 230 8.81 10.49 -2.80
N GLU A 231 9.07 9.19 -2.73
CA GLU A 231 10.37 8.58 -3.09
C GLU A 231 10.24 7.50 -4.16
N SER A 232 9.03 7.03 -4.42
CA SER A 232 8.73 6.01 -5.42
C SER A 232 7.36 6.27 -6.05
N LEU A 233 7.35 6.40 -7.37
CA LEU A 233 6.15 6.51 -8.19
C LEU A 233 6.20 5.47 -9.31
N ASP A 234 5.25 4.55 -9.31
CA ASP A 234 5.10 3.58 -10.39
C ASP A 234 3.68 3.65 -10.99
N LEU A 235 3.62 4.06 -12.25
CA LEU A 235 2.40 4.17 -13.04
C LEU A 235 2.44 3.24 -14.27
N SER A 236 3.43 2.35 -14.35
CA SER A 236 3.67 1.50 -15.51
C SER A 236 2.52 0.54 -15.82
N SER A 237 2.49 -0.01 -17.03
CA SER A 237 1.50 -1.03 -17.41
C SER A 237 0.05 -0.53 -17.22
N ASN A 238 -0.20 0.69 -17.69
CA ASN A 238 -1.52 1.33 -17.77
C ASN A 238 -1.79 1.82 -19.21
N LYS A 239 -2.91 2.52 -19.42
CA LYS A 239 -3.32 3.12 -20.70
C LYS A 239 -3.31 4.67 -20.63
N LEU A 240 -2.38 5.21 -19.85
CA LEU A 240 -2.19 6.66 -19.65
C LEU A 240 -1.78 7.32 -20.97
N GLN A 241 -2.22 8.56 -21.18
CA GLN A 241 -2.04 9.32 -22.42
C GLN A 241 -1.68 10.77 -22.11
N GLY A 242 -1.24 11.53 -23.11
CA GLY A 242 -0.86 12.94 -22.92
C GLY A 242 0.59 13.12 -22.49
N ARG A 243 0.93 14.37 -22.13
CA ARG A 243 2.31 14.74 -21.76
C ARG A 243 2.58 14.42 -20.30
N ILE A 244 3.84 14.09 -20.00
CA ILE A 244 4.32 14.01 -18.62
C ILE A 244 4.30 15.43 -18.03
N PRO A 245 3.62 15.67 -16.89
CA PRO A 245 3.59 16.97 -16.25
C PRO A 245 4.98 17.41 -15.82
N THR A 246 5.35 18.66 -16.14
CA THR A 246 6.64 19.23 -15.73
C THR A 246 6.77 19.36 -14.22
N GLU A 247 5.65 19.44 -13.51
CA GLU A 247 5.56 19.50 -12.05
C GLU A 247 6.15 18.25 -11.38
N LEU A 248 6.20 17.10 -12.06
CA LEU A 248 6.88 15.92 -11.52
C LEU A 248 8.38 16.17 -11.28
N THR A 249 8.99 17.15 -11.94
CA THR A 249 10.40 17.53 -11.67
C THR A 249 10.61 18.10 -10.26
N ASN A 250 9.55 18.52 -9.57
CA ASN A 250 9.62 18.97 -8.17
C ASN A 250 9.89 17.83 -7.19
N LEU A 251 9.64 16.57 -7.60
CA LEU A 251 9.82 15.43 -6.73
C LEU A 251 11.31 15.20 -6.47
N GLY A 252 11.73 15.35 -5.20
CA GLY A 252 13.15 15.36 -4.82
C GLY A 252 13.94 14.11 -5.23
N PHE A 253 13.27 12.95 -5.31
CA PHE A 253 13.87 11.71 -5.80
C PHE A 253 14.09 11.67 -7.31
N LEU A 254 13.31 12.44 -8.08
CA LEU A 254 13.53 12.68 -9.52
C LEU A 254 14.56 13.81 -9.74
N ALA A 255 14.63 14.77 -8.81
CA ALA A 255 15.54 15.91 -8.86
C ALA A 255 16.97 15.61 -8.38
N LYS A 256 17.24 14.44 -7.80
CA LYS A 256 18.62 13.97 -7.51
C LYS A 256 19.33 13.55 -8.80
N THR A 257 19.49 14.49 -9.72
CA THR A 257 20.64 14.50 -10.61
C THR A 257 21.87 14.87 -9.75
N PRO A 258 23.00 14.17 -9.86
CA PRO A 258 24.20 14.63 -9.17
C PRO A 258 24.55 16.03 -9.67
N ALA A 259 24.94 16.89 -8.73
CA ALA A 259 25.48 18.21 -9.00
C ALA A 259 26.55 18.16 -10.11
N LYS A 260 26.57 19.20 -10.95
CA LYS A 260 27.60 19.51 -11.95
C LYS A 260 28.96 18.89 -11.61
N PHE A 261 29.46 18.03 -12.49
CA PHE A 261 30.90 17.85 -12.63
C PHE A 261 31.40 19.00 -13.50
N ASP A 262 32.12 19.94 -12.89
CA ASP A 262 33.06 20.78 -13.63
C ASP A 262 34.24 19.88 -14.01
N GLY A 263 34.39 19.61 -15.30
CA GLY A 263 35.49 18.82 -15.85
C GLY A 263 35.17 18.39 -17.27
N ASP A 264 35.85 19.04 -18.21
CA ASP A 264 35.87 18.76 -19.65
C ASP A 264 36.15 17.29 -20.00
N ASP A 265 35.78 16.97 -21.24
CA ASP A 265 36.12 15.80 -22.05
C ASP A 265 35.14 14.61 -21.99
N ASP A 266 34.21 14.64 -22.97
CA ASP A 266 33.77 13.50 -23.78
C ASP A 266 33.73 12.12 -23.10
N GLU A 267 32.63 11.80 -22.39
CA GLU A 267 31.98 10.48 -22.45
C GLU A 267 30.58 10.47 -21.81
N GLU A 268 29.67 9.79 -22.50
CA GLU A 268 28.21 9.77 -22.34
C GLU A 268 27.66 9.20 -21.02
N LEU A 269 26.60 9.88 -20.51
CA LEU A 269 25.38 9.33 -19.89
C LEU A 269 25.51 8.27 -18.77
N ASN A 270 25.49 8.72 -17.50
CA ASN A 270 25.25 7.86 -16.33
C ASN A 270 23.84 8.04 -15.74
N TRP A 271 22.96 7.11 -16.06
CA TRP A 271 21.57 6.96 -15.60
C TRP A 271 21.51 6.12 -14.31
N ARG A 272 21.05 6.67 -13.18
CA ARG A 272 20.71 5.89 -11.97
C ARG A 272 19.48 6.42 -11.24
N SER A 273 18.35 6.48 -11.94
CA SER A 273 17.02 6.58 -11.31
C SER A 273 16.01 5.85 -12.18
N SER A 274 15.51 4.72 -11.66
CA SER A 274 14.54 3.87 -12.34
C SER A 274 13.16 4.52 -12.28
N ILE A 275 12.72 5.09 -13.40
CA ILE A 275 11.31 5.30 -13.70
C ILE A 275 10.88 4.08 -14.53
N LEU A 276 10.17 3.12 -13.93
CA LEU A 276 9.40 2.18 -14.72
C LEU A 276 8.08 2.87 -15.07
N MET A 277 7.97 3.34 -16.30
CA MET A 277 6.70 3.74 -16.90
C MET A 277 6.53 2.91 -18.17
N GLY A 278 5.61 1.96 -18.11
CA GLY A 278 5.32 1.05 -19.22
C GLY A 278 4.68 1.81 -20.37
N TYR A 279 5.31 1.67 -21.54
CA TYR A 279 4.71 1.90 -22.85
C TYR A 279 4.31 0.56 -23.45
N GLY A 280 3.15 0.53 -24.11
CA GLY A 280 2.79 -0.46 -25.10
C GLY A 280 1.68 0.13 -25.98
N CYS A 281 1.88 0.41 -27.26
CA CYS A 281 2.72 -0.26 -28.25
C CYS A 281 3.85 0.62 -28.84
N GLY A 282 5.10 0.18 -28.67
CA GLY A 282 6.27 0.68 -29.41
C GLY A 282 7.54 0.88 -28.56
N LEU A 283 8.20 -0.23 -28.16
CA LEU A 283 9.52 -0.32 -27.50
C LEU A 283 9.75 0.53 -26.22
N VAL A 284 10.90 0.29 -25.60
CA VAL A 284 11.72 1.19 -24.74
C VAL A 284 11.92 0.68 -23.31
N LEU A 285 12.95 -0.15 -23.21
CA LEU A 285 13.76 -0.36 -22.01
C LEU A 285 14.72 0.84 -21.90
N GLY A 286 14.55 1.69 -20.89
CA GLY A 286 15.43 2.85 -20.63
C GLY A 286 15.26 3.96 -21.67
N VAL A 287 15.13 5.21 -21.20
CA VAL A 287 15.21 6.47 -21.95
C VAL A 287 15.43 6.29 -23.47
N SER A 288 14.37 6.34 -24.28
CA SER A 288 14.53 6.70 -25.68
C SER A 288 14.34 8.20 -25.82
N LEU A 289 15.47 8.90 -25.74
CA LEU A 289 15.68 10.06 -26.60
C LEU A 289 15.65 9.54 -28.04
N GLY A 290 14.55 9.82 -28.75
CA GLY A 290 14.48 9.76 -30.20
C GLY A 290 13.89 11.10 -30.65
N TYR A 291 14.77 12.03 -31.03
CA TYR A 291 14.41 13.30 -31.66
C TYR A 291 14.39 13.09 -33.18
N ILE A 292 13.38 13.70 -33.82
CA ILE A 292 13.06 13.79 -35.27
C ILE A 292 12.50 12.52 -35.91
#